data_AF-A0A941AMX9-F1
#
_entry.id   AF-A0A941AMX9-F1
#
_cell.length_a   1.000
_cell.length_b   1.000
_cell.length_c   1.000
_cell.angle_alpha   90.00
_cell.angle_beta   90.00
_cell.angle_gamma   90.00
#
_symmetry.space_group_name_H-M   'P 1'
#
loop_
_entity.id
_entity.type
_entity.pdbx_description
1 polymer ?
#
loop_
_entity_poly.entity_id
_entity_poly.type
_entity_poly.pdbx_seq_one_letter_code
_entity_poly.pdbx_strand_id
1 'polypeptide(L)'
;MKTKPLFDFNRAEIQLVVDAMRLQIKGLSGFDKKLMETDYFKVINQGTMAELDGMGMEHITRSLRRKALMFTALYGSTKHIETKKIMYDLAAVVASRRIKFQQQHNPLNKKEASAGTANAS
;
A
#
# COMPACT_ATOMS: atom_id res chain seq x y z
N MET A 1 6.88 12.44 -4.68
CA MET A 1 5.98 12.90 -3.60
C MET A 1 5.58 11.69 -2.76
N LYS A 2 5.40 11.86 -1.45
CA LYS A 2 5.05 10.76 -0.53
C LYS A 2 3.87 11.17 0.33
N THR A 3 3.17 10.20 0.89
CA THR A 3 2.09 10.39 1.88
C THR A 3 2.29 9.39 3.02
N LYS A 4 1.51 9.53 4.11
CA LYS A 4 1.51 8.61 5.25
C LYS A 4 0.28 7.71 5.17
N PRO A 5 0.26 6.66 4.32
CA PRO A 5 -0.96 5.92 4.04
C PRO A 5 -1.38 4.98 5.19
N LEU A 6 -0.68 4.98 6.33
CA LEU A 6 -0.93 4.12 7.48
C LEU A 6 -1.24 4.92 8.76
N PHE A 7 -1.47 6.23 8.66
CA PHE A 7 -1.49 7.16 9.80
C PHE A 7 -2.55 6.83 10.88
N ASP A 8 -3.64 6.18 10.50
CA ASP A 8 -4.76 5.80 11.36
C ASP A 8 -4.79 4.30 11.68
N PHE A 9 -3.78 3.53 11.25
CA PHE A 9 -3.70 2.11 11.58
C PHE A 9 -3.28 1.94 13.04
N ASN A 10 -3.85 0.95 13.71
CA ASN A 10 -3.40 0.56 15.04
C ASN A 10 -2.17 -0.37 14.99
N ARG A 11 -1.58 -0.66 16.15
CA ARG A 11 -0.36 -1.49 16.25
C ARG A 11 -0.53 -2.88 15.65
N ALA A 12 -1.68 -3.53 15.83
CA ALA A 12 -1.93 -4.87 15.30
C ALA A 12 -2.05 -4.86 13.77
N GLU A 13 -2.69 -3.83 13.20
CA GLU A 13 -2.80 -3.65 11.76
C GLU A 13 -1.43 -3.38 11.12
N ILE A 14 -0.59 -2.56 11.75
CA ILE A 14 0.80 -2.35 11.31
C ILE A 14 1.58 -3.66 11.34
N GLN A 15 1.46 -4.45 12.41
CA GLN A 15 2.13 -5.74 12.49
C GLN A 15 1.66 -6.69 11.38
N LEU A 16 0.36 -6.68 11.07
CA LEU A 16 -0.20 -7.49 9.98
C LEU A 16 0.36 -7.09 8.61
N VAL A 17 0.53 -5.78 8.37
CA VAL A 17 1.19 -5.24 7.17
C VAL A 17 2.65 -5.70 7.10
N VAL A 18 3.41 -5.53 8.18
CA VAL A 18 4.82 -5.95 8.27
C VAL A 18 4.98 -7.43 7.96
N ASP A 19 4.16 -8.28 8.58
CA ASP A 19 4.20 -9.73 8.35
C ASP A 19 3.84 -10.10 6.91
N ALA A 20 2.85 -9.43 6.32
CA ALA A 20 2.46 -9.65 4.94
C ALA A 20 3.58 -9.26 3.97
N MET A 21 4.21 -8.11 4.18
CA MET A 21 5.34 -7.66 3.37
C MET A 21 6.54 -8.60 3.50
N ARG A 22 6.87 -9.03 4.72
CA ARG A 22 7.96 -9.99 4.97
C ARG A 22 7.72 -11.30 4.23
N LEU A 23 6.49 -11.80 4.21
CA LEU A 23 6.13 -13.01 3.48
C LEU A 23 6.29 -12.86 1.97
N GLN A 24 5.84 -11.73 1.42
CA GLN A 24 5.98 -11.43 -0.01
C GLN A 24 7.46 -11.35 -0.42
N ILE A 25 8.30 -10.67 0.37
CA ILE A 25 9.75 -10.52 0.13
C ILE A 25 10.45 -11.87 0.01
N LYS A 26 10.07 -12.87 0.81
CA LYS A 26 10.64 -14.22 0.75
C LYS A 26 10.48 -14.88 -0.62
N GLY A 27 9.46 -14.49 -1.38
CA GLY A 27 9.20 -15.02 -2.72
C GLY A 27 9.76 -14.18 -3.87
N LEU A 28 10.54 -13.14 -3.59
CA LEU A 28 11.14 -12.25 -4.59
C LEU A 28 12.65 -12.45 -4.67
N SER A 29 13.24 -12.07 -5.80
CA SER A 29 14.69 -12.04 -6.03
C SER A 29 15.10 -10.78 -6.79
N GLY A 30 16.40 -10.50 -6.83
CA GLY A 30 16.96 -9.40 -7.61
C GLY A 30 16.44 -8.00 -7.22
N PHE A 31 16.16 -7.19 -8.23
CA PHE A 31 15.78 -5.79 -8.06
C PHE A 31 14.44 -5.62 -7.34
N ASP A 32 13.44 -6.44 -7.67
CA ASP A 32 12.11 -6.37 -7.06
C ASP A 32 12.15 -6.61 -5.55
N LYS A 33 12.99 -7.56 -5.12
CA LYS A 33 13.23 -7.80 -3.69
C LYS A 33 13.79 -6.56 -3.01
N LYS A 34 14.86 -5.97 -3.57
CA LYS A 34 15.54 -4.80 -2.99
C LYS A 34 14.61 -3.58 -2.92
N LEU A 35 13.82 -3.38 -3.95
CA LEU A 35 12.83 -2.30 -4.00
C LEU A 35 11.78 -2.47 -2.91
N MET A 36 11.23 -3.68 -2.77
CA MET A 36 10.24 -3.97 -1.75
C MET A 36 10.81 -3.93 -0.31
N GLU A 37 12.05 -4.38 -0.11
CA GLU A 37 12.75 -4.30 1.18
C GLU A 37 12.89 -2.84 1.64
N THR A 38 13.14 -1.92 0.71
CA THR A 38 13.23 -0.48 1.02
C THR A 38 11.94 0.05 1.63
N ASP A 39 10.78 -0.34 1.09
CA ASP A 39 9.49 0.07 1.65
C ASP A 39 9.15 -0.67 2.95
N TYR A 40 9.49 -1.95 3.03
CA TYR A 40 9.36 -2.73 4.26
C TYR A 40 10.14 -2.09 5.42
N PHE A 41 11.38 -1.64 5.19
CA PHE A 41 12.16 -0.98 6.22
C PHE A 41 11.58 0.37 6.64
N LYS A 42 10.88 1.09 5.77
CA LYS A 42 10.14 2.30 6.18
C LYS A 42 8.99 1.93 7.11
N VAL A 43 8.20 0.92 6.76
CA VAL A 43 7.04 0.50 7.55
C VAL A 43 7.46 -0.02 8.92
N ILE A 44 8.50 -0.86 9.01
CA ILE A 44 8.97 -1.37 10.31
C ILE A 44 9.55 -0.27 11.21
N ASN A 45 10.27 0.70 10.65
CA ASN A 45 10.95 1.73 11.43
C ASN A 45 10.01 2.90 11.82
N GLN A 46 9.05 3.23 10.96
CA GLN A 46 8.20 4.42 11.11
C GLN A 46 6.74 4.08 11.45
N GLY A 47 6.31 2.82 11.28
CA GLY A 47 4.96 2.38 11.59
C GLY A 47 3.89 3.21 10.87
N THR A 48 2.98 3.80 11.64
CA THR A 48 1.91 4.66 11.12
C THR A 48 2.42 5.93 10.43
N MET A 49 3.64 6.35 10.75
CA MET A 49 4.27 7.56 10.20
C MET A 49 5.05 7.28 8.91
N ALA A 50 5.04 6.04 8.41
CA ALA A 50 5.79 5.64 7.23
C ALA A 50 5.38 6.45 5.99
N GLU A 51 6.36 7.15 5.41
CA GLU A 51 6.14 7.90 4.17
C GLU A 51 6.36 7.04 2.93
N LEU A 52 5.30 6.82 2.17
CA LEU A 52 5.26 5.94 1.01
C LEU A 52 4.74 6.68 -0.23
N ASP A 53 5.26 6.28 -1.39
CA ASP A 53 4.75 6.69 -2.69
C ASP A 53 3.71 5.68 -3.21
N GLY A 54 3.25 5.89 -4.44
CA GLY A 54 2.27 5.01 -5.08
C GLY A 54 2.75 3.56 -5.25
N MET A 55 4.06 3.32 -5.29
CA MET A 55 4.63 1.98 -5.41
C MET A 55 4.74 1.29 -4.05
N GLY A 56 5.16 2.00 -3.02
CA GLY A 56 5.14 1.47 -1.64
C GLY A 56 3.74 1.10 -1.16
N MET A 57 2.72 1.89 -1.52
CA MET A 57 1.31 1.55 -1.26
C MET A 57 0.85 0.30 -2.03
N GLU A 58 1.33 0.11 -3.26
CA GLU A 58 1.05 -1.08 -4.07
C GLU A 58 1.70 -2.33 -3.46
N HIS A 59 2.95 -2.23 -2.98
CA HIS A 59 3.63 -3.32 -2.28
C HIS A 59 2.83 -3.81 -1.07
N ILE A 60 2.32 -2.90 -0.23
CA ILE A 60 1.47 -3.25 0.92
C ILE A 60 0.19 -3.95 0.45
N THR A 61 -0.51 -3.36 -0.52
CA THR A 61 -1.78 -3.88 -1.04
C THR A 61 -1.62 -5.31 -1.57
N ARG A 62 -0.60 -5.55 -2.39
CA ARG A 62 -0.30 -6.88 -2.94
C ARG A 62 0.06 -7.88 -1.87
N SER A 63 0.86 -7.46 -0.89
CA SER A 63 1.30 -8.32 0.22
C SER A 63 0.13 -8.83 1.06
N LEU A 64 -0.76 -7.92 1.46
CA LEU A 64 -1.96 -8.25 2.25
C LEU A 64 -2.87 -9.22 1.49
N ARG A 65 -3.16 -8.92 0.21
CA ARG A 65 -3.99 -9.79 -0.65
C ARG A 65 -3.37 -11.17 -0.83
N ARG A 66 -2.06 -11.26 -1.05
CA ARG A 66 -1.37 -12.56 -1.18
C ARG A 66 -1.44 -13.34 0.12
N LYS A 67 -1.21 -12.71 1.28
CA LYS A 67 -1.30 -13.39 2.58
C LYS A 67 -2.72 -13.92 2.82
N ALA A 68 -3.76 -13.14 2.50
CA ALA A 68 -5.15 -13.59 2.59
C ALA A 68 -5.44 -14.77 1.65
N LEU A 69 -4.94 -14.71 0.41
CA LEU A 69 -5.06 -15.81 -0.56
C LEU A 69 -4.35 -17.08 -0.08
N MET A 70 -3.16 -16.94 0.51
CA MET A 70 -2.43 -18.07 1.10
C MET A 70 -3.22 -18.70 2.25
N PHE A 71 -3.87 -17.89 3.10
CA PHE A 71 -4.75 -18.42 4.14
C PHE A 71 -5.92 -19.22 3.55
N THR A 72 -6.53 -18.73 2.47
CA THR A 72 -7.57 -19.48 1.74
C THR A 72 -7.02 -20.78 1.16
N ALA A 73 -5.83 -20.77 0.59
CA ALA A 73 -5.22 -21.96 0.00
C ALA A 73 -4.84 -23.01 1.05
N LEU A 74 -4.34 -22.60 2.22
CA LEU A 74 -3.87 -23.51 3.28
C LEU A 74 -4.99 -24.04 4.17
N TYR A 75 -6.00 -23.21 4.45
CA TYR A 75 -7.03 -23.52 5.45
C TYR A 75 -8.45 -23.59 4.88
N GLY A 76 -8.63 -23.30 3.59
CA GLY A 76 -9.93 -23.23 2.94
C GLY A 76 -10.65 -21.89 3.13
N SER A 77 -11.84 -21.78 2.53
CA SER A 77 -12.64 -20.55 2.53
C SER A 77 -13.29 -20.24 3.88
N THR A 78 -13.58 -21.25 4.70
CA THR A 78 -14.35 -21.11 5.95
C THR A 78 -13.51 -20.87 7.19
N LYS A 79 -12.24 -21.29 7.21
CA LYS A 79 -11.34 -21.03 8.34
C LYS A 79 -10.73 -19.64 8.26
N HIS A 80 -10.52 -19.01 9.42
CA HIS A 80 -9.91 -17.68 9.56
C HIS A 80 -10.59 -16.58 8.72
N ILE A 81 -11.93 -16.64 8.57
CA ILE A 81 -12.68 -15.66 7.77
C ILE A 81 -12.40 -14.23 8.23
N GLU A 82 -12.44 -13.97 9.53
CA GLU A 82 -12.21 -12.63 10.09
C GLU A 82 -10.81 -12.11 9.79
N THR A 83 -9.79 -12.95 9.99
CA THR A 83 -8.40 -12.58 9.67
C THR A 83 -8.22 -12.26 8.19
N LYS A 84 -8.80 -13.08 7.29
CA LYS A 84 -8.75 -12.82 5.84
C LYS A 84 -9.49 -11.52 5.49
N LYS A 85 -10.66 -11.30 6.09
CA LYS A 85 -11.45 -10.07 5.90
C LYS A 85 -10.64 -8.84 6.30
N ILE A 86 -10.02 -8.84 7.48
CA ILE A 86 -9.17 -7.73 7.93
C ILE A 86 -8.04 -7.46 6.94
N MET A 87 -7.35 -8.49 6.43
CA MET A 87 -6.31 -8.30 5.41
C MET A 87 -6.84 -7.63 4.13
N TYR A 88 -8.02 -8.03 3.66
CA TYR A 88 -8.65 -7.42 2.49
C TYR A 88 -9.12 -5.99 2.75
N ASP A 89 -9.69 -5.71 3.92
CA ASP A 89 -10.16 -4.39 4.32
C ASP A 89 -8.98 -3.40 4.40
N LEU A 90 -7.88 -3.78 5.06
CA LEU A 90 -6.66 -2.96 5.09
C LEU A 90 -6.08 -2.74 3.69
N ALA A 91 -6.08 -3.78 2.83
CA ALA A 91 -5.61 -3.65 1.46
C ALA A 91 -6.49 -2.68 0.65
N ALA A 92 -7.82 -2.71 0.86
CA ALA A 92 -8.74 -1.79 0.22
C ALA A 92 -8.49 -0.34 0.65
N VAL A 93 -8.29 -0.09 1.95
CA VAL A 93 -7.98 1.25 2.47
C VAL A 93 -6.70 1.82 1.85
N VAL A 94 -5.62 1.05 1.83
CA VAL A 94 -4.34 1.49 1.23
C VAL A 94 -4.48 1.70 -0.28
N ALA A 95 -5.21 0.82 -0.99
CA ALA A 95 -5.48 0.98 -2.41
C ALA A 95 -6.29 2.26 -2.71
N SER A 96 -7.32 2.56 -1.92
CA SER A 96 -8.09 3.80 -2.06
C SER A 96 -7.23 5.05 -1.81
N ARG A 97 -6.32 5.01 -0.83
CA ARG A 97 -5.35 6.10 -0.58
C ARG A 97 -4.38 6.27 -1.74
N ARG A 98 -3.90 5.17 -2.32
CA ARG A 98 -3.05 5.18 -3.53
C ARG A 98 -3.77 5.83 -4.71
N ILE A 99 -5.03 5.47 -4.96
CA ILE A 99 -5.84 6.05 -6.03
C ILE A 99 -5.98 7.55 -5.83
N LYS A 100 -6.32 8.00 -4.61
CA LYS A 100 -6.41 9.45 -4.29
C LYS A 100 -5.08 10.17 -4.51
N PHE A 101 -3.97 9.60 -4.04
CA PHE A 101 -2.62 10.14 -4.26
C PHE A 101 -2.30 10.26 -5.76
N GLN A 102 -2.63 9.24 -6.55
CA GLN A 102 -2.44 9.27 -7.99
C GLN A 102 -3.32 10.33 -8.67
N GLN A 103 -4.59 10.45 -8.28
CA GLN A 103 -5.49 11.48 -8.82
C GLN A 103 -4.99 12.91 -8.54
N GLN A 104 -4.48 13.16 -7.33
CA GLN A 104 -3.95 14.47 -6.92
C GLN A 104 -2.62 14.84 -7.59
N HIS A 105 -1.86 13.84 -8.03
CA HIS A 105 -0.50 14.05 -8.56
C HIS A 105 -0.33 13.61 -10.01
N ASN A 106 -1.39 13.17 -10.68
CA ASN A 106 -1.36 12.83 -12.09
C ASN A 106 -1.03 14.09 -12.91
N PRO A 107 0.09 14.12 -13.66
CA PRO A 107 0.44 15.26 -14.50
C PRO A 107 -0.66 15.63 -15.51
N LEU A 108 -1.46 14.64 -15.94
CA LEU A 108 -2.57 14.84 -16.87
C LEU A 108 -3.71 15.64 -16.24
N ASN A 109 -3.92 15.54 -14.92
CA ASN A 109 -4.95 16.28 -14.20
C ASN A 109 -4.54 17.73 -13.88
N LYS A 110 -3.26 18.08 -14.08
CA LYS A 110 -2.74 19.44 -13.81
C LYS A 110 -2.90 20.41 -14.99
N LYS A 111 -3.31 19.92 -16.17
CA LYS A 111 -3.46 20.77 -17.37
C LYS A 111 -4.68 21.71 -17.34
N GLU A 112 -5.68 21.44 -16.51
CA GLU A 112 -6.89 22.27 -16.45
C GLU A 112 -6.74 23.52 -15.56
N ALA A 113 -5.73 23.59 -14.69
CA ALA A 113 -5.54 24.71 -13.77
C ALA A 113 -4.67 25.86 -14.31
N SER A 114 -3.97 25.67 -15.44
CA SER A 114 -2.96 26.64 -15.94
C SER A 114 -3.32 27.34 -17.26
N ALA A 115 -4.51 27.12 -17.81
CA ALA A 115 -4.91 27.68 -19.12
C ALA A 115 -5.84 28.91 -19.02
N GLY A 116 -5.97 29.54 -17.85
CA GLY A 116 -6.94 30.62 -17.60
C GLY A 116 -6.39 32.06 -17.57
N THR A 117 -5.08 32.29 -17.72
CA THR A 117 -4.51 33.65 -17.58
C THR A 117 -3.47 33.96 -18.66
N ALA A 118 -3.85 33.81 -19.92
CA ALA A 118 -3.11 34.35 -21.05
C ALA A 118 -4.11 34.84 -22.10
N ASN A 119 -4.71 36.00 -21.85
CA ASN A 119 -5.24 36.95 -22.84
C ASN A 119 -5.84 38.16 -22.09
N ALA A 120 -4.96 39.04 -21.63
CA ALA A 120 -5.31 40.41 -21.25
C ALA A 120 -4.08 41.29 -21.54
N SER A 121 -3.92 41.65 -22.81
CA SER A 121 -3.06 42.74 -23.29
C SER A 121 -3.41 43.02 -24.74
#